data_AF-A0A7W9PDJ6-F1
#
_entry.id   AF-A0A7W9PDJ6-F1
#
_cell.length_a   1.000
_cell.length_b   1.000
_cell.length_c   1.000
_cell.angle_alpha   90.00
_cell.angle_beta   90.00
_cell.angle_gamma   90.00
#
_symmetry.space_group_name_H-M   'P 1'
#
loop_
_entity.id
_entity.type
_entity.pdbx_description
1 polymer ?
#
loop_
_entity_poly.entity_id
_entity_poly.type
_entity_poly.pdbx_seq_one_letter_code
_entity_poly.pdbx_strand_id
1 'polypeptide(L)'
;MADFAFTDYSGKEFVIRLTNDQRIEEARRILSGEETMSVHVMGRIRKQPAEYNPGWSFHLDPDTITFFTMAIEVCDASITYVDDHLDEACGAFLPGCFWCPWSSRLTREIR
;
A
#
# COMPACT_ATOMS: atom_id res chain seq x y z
N MET A 1 0.87 -15.52 -6.02
CA MET A 1 1.12 -14.07 -6.02
C MET A 1 0.21 -13.39 -7.02
N ALA A 2 -0.23 -12.17 -6.73
CA ALA A 2 -1.01 -11.33 -7.63
C ALA A 2 -0.70 -9.85 -7.35
N ASP A 3 -0.75 -9.03 -8.39
CA ASP A 3 -0.43 -7.60 -8.32
C ASP A 3 -1.73 -6.77 -8.38
N PHE A 4 -1.80 -5.74 -7.55
CA PHE A 4 -2.99 -4.89 -7.42
C PHE A 4 -2.59 -3.42 -7.44
N ALA A 5 -3.34 -2.62 -8.20
CA ALA A 5 -3.18 -1.18 -8.22
C ALA A 5 -4.09 -0.52 -7.19
N PHE A 6 -3.57 0.46 -6.47
CA PHE A 6 -4.35 1.39 -5.66
C PHE A 6 -3.95 2.83 -5.95
N THR A 7 -4.83 3.76 -5.57
CA THR A 7 -4.56 5.20 -5.59
C THR A 7 -4.77 5.78 -4.20
N ASP A 8 -4.26 6.98 -3.97
CA ASP A 8 -4.57 7.80 -2.81
C ASP A 8 -5.29 9.09 -3.24
N TYR A 9 -5.40 10.09 -2.35
CA TYR A 9 -6.02 11.38 -2.68
C TYR A 9 -5.30 12.16 -3.79
N SER A 10 -4.03 11.86 -4.09
CA SER A 10 -3.29 12.50 -5.19
C SER A 10 -3.71 11.97 -6.56
N GLY A 11 -4.42 10.83 -6.60
CA GLY A 11 -4.83 10.15 -7.82
C GLY A 11 -3.69 9.45 -8.56
N LYS A 12 -2.48 9.42 -7.98
CA LYS A 12 -1.36 8.67 -8.52
C LYS A 12 -1.52 7.18 -8.22
N GLU A 13 -1.14 6.36 -9.18
CA GLU A 13 -1.21 4.91 -9.07
C GLU A 13 0.01 4.35 -8.37
N PHE A 14 -0.21 3.38 -7.49
CA PHE A 14 0.81 2.56 -6.85
C PHE A 14 0.40 1.09 -6.92
N VAL A 15 1.37 0.23 -7.19
CA VAL A 15 1.14 -1.21 -7.35
C VAL A 15 1.75 -1.96 -6.17
N ILE A 16 0.95 -2.85 -5.58
CA ILE A 16 1.37 -3.79 -4.54
C ILE A 16 1.35 -5.21 -5.07
N ARG A 17 2.27 -6.03 -4.56
CA ARG A 17 2.29 -7.47 -4.79
C ARG A 17 1.83 -8.17 -3.53
N LEU A 18 0.82 -9.03 -3.66
CA LEU A 18 0.36 -9.91 -2.59
C LEU A 18 0.87 -11.33 -2.85
N THR A 19 1.56 -11.90 -1.86
CA THR A 19 2.11 -13.26 -1.90
C THR A 19 1.25 -14.28 -1.16
N ASN A 20 0.43 -13.82 -0.21
CA ASN A 20 -0.45 -14.63 0.62
C ASN A 20 -1.85 -14.78 -0.03
N ASP A 21 -2.30 -16.01 -0.24
CA ASP A 21 -3.59 -16.32 -0.87
C ASP A 21 -4.79 -15.71 -0.13
N GLN A 22 -4.76 -15.65 1.20
CA GLN A 22 -5.81 -15.01 1.99
C GLN A 22 -5.92 -13.51 1.67
N ARG A 23 -4.78 -12.83 1.52
CA ARG A 23 -4.74 -11.39 1.19
C ARG A 23 -5.15 -11.14 -0.25
N ILE A 24 -4.81 -12.02 -1.17
CA ILE A 24 -5.26 -11.96 -2.56
C ILE A 24 -6.79 -12.05 -2.64
N GLU A 25 -7.40 -13.02 -1.95
CA GLU A 25 -8.85 -13.17 -1.91
C GLU A 25 -9.55 -11.98 -1.23
N GLU A 26 -8.95 -11.43 -0.17
CA GLU A 26 -9.45 -10.21 0.48
C GLU A 26 -9.42 -9.00 -0.46
N ALA A 27 -8.33 -8.78 -1.20
CA ALA A 27 -8.23 -7.72 -2.19
C ALA A 27 -9.31 -7.84 -3.29
N ARG A 28 -9.60 -9.08 -3.73
CA ARG A 28 -10.67 -9.35 -4.70
C ARG A 28 -12.06 -9.04 -4.13
N ARG A 29 -12.33 -9.40 -2.87
CA ARG A 29 -13.59 -9.03 -2.19
C ARG A 29 -13.75 -7.52 -2.09
N ILE A 30 -12.68 -6.79 -1.75
CA ILE A 30 -12.68 -5.31 -1.72
C ILE A 30 -13.02 -4.76 -3.11
N LEU A 31 -12.36 -5.25 -4.17
CA LEU A 31 -12.62 -4.80 -5.55
C LEU A 31 -14.04 -5.10 -6.03
N SER A 32 -14.63 -6.22 -5.58
CA SER A 32 -16.02 -6.58 -5.90
C SER A 32 -17.08 -5.80 -5.10
N GLY A 33 -16.67 -5.12 -4.02
CA GLY A 33 -17.57 -4.43 -3.10
C GLY A 33 -18.20 -5.32 -2.02
N GLU A 34 -17.79 -6.59 -1.91
CA GLU A 34 -18.22 -7.50 -0.84
C GLU A 34 -17.62 -7.09 0.52
N GLU A 35 -16.34 -6.68 0.53
CA GLU A 35 -15.68 -6.11 1.70
C GLU A 35 -15.72 -4.59 1.63
N THR A 36 -16.22 -3.95 2.70
CA THR A 36 -16.44 -2.49 2.77
C THR A 36 -15.90 -1.84 4.03
N MET A 37 -15.41 -2.62 4.99
CA MET A 37 -14.88 -2.13 6.25
C MET A 37 -13.35 -2.03 6.19
N SER A 38 -12.68 -3.16 6.00
CA SER A 38 -11.21 -3.24 5.98
C SER A 38 -10.70 -3.10 4.55
N VAL A 39 -10.68 -1.88 4.04
CA VAL A 39 -10.41 -1.61 2.60
C VAL A 39 -9.10 -0.87 2.34
N HIS A 40 -8.53 -0.22 3.36
CA HIS A 40 -7.32 0.58 3.21
C HIS A 40 -6.08 -0.29 3.31
N VAL A 41 -5.08 -0.01 2.47
CA VAL A 41 -3.81 -0.77 2.39
C VAL A 41 -2.85 -0.27 3.46
N MET A 42 -2.20 -1.18 4.17
CA MET A 42 -1.04 -0.85 5.01
C MET A 42 0.05 -1.92 4.93
N GLY A 43 1.26 -1.56 5.33
CA GLY A 43 2.39 -2.48 5.43
C GLY A 43 3.69 -1.75 5.73
N ARG A 44 4.82 -2.46 5.60
CA ARG A 44 6.15 -1.86 5.72
C ARG A 44 6.69 -1.47 4.36
N ILE A 45 7.29 -0.29 4.25
CA ILE A 45 7.97 0.13 3.02
C ILE A 45 9.36 -0.51 2.90
N ARG A 46 9.78 -0.72 1.66
CA ARG A 46 11.15 -1.04 1.25
C ARG A 46 11.63 0.09 0.35
N LYS A 47 12.71 0.79 0.74
CA LYS A 47 13.31 1.92 0.02
C LYS A 47 14.11 1.47 -1.22
N GLN A 48 13.46 0.71 -2.08
CA GLN A 48 14.03 0.27 -3.35
C GLN A 48 12.89 0.12 -4.37
N PRO A 49 13.16 0.34 -5.67
CA PRO A 49 12.17 0.14 -6.70
C PRO A 49 11.79 -1.34 -6.81
N ALA A 50 10.59 -1.61 -7.29
CA ALA A 50 10.13 -2.94 -7.66
C ALA A 50 9.65 -2.93 -9.11
N GLU A 51 9.96 -3.99 -9.87
CA GLU A 51 9.62 -4.10 -11.29
C GLU A 51 8.11 -3.98 -11.57
N TYR A 52 7.27 -4.43 -10.61
CA TYR A 52 5.81 -4.36 -10.71
C TYR A 52 5.22 -3.00 -10.34
N ASN A 53 6.02 -2.13 -9.72
CA ASN A 53 5.61 -0.78 -9.29
C ASN A 53 6.49 0.29 -9.95
N PRO A 54 6.53 0.34 -11.30
CA PRO A 54 7.42 1.26 -12.00
C PRO A 54 7.01 2.72 -11.73
N GLY A 55 8.00 3.60 -11.60
CA GLY A 55 7.79 5.03 -11.37
C GLY A 55 7.93 5.49 -9.92
N TRP A 56 8.15 4.56 -8.98
CA TRP A 56 8.40 4.86 -7.57
C TRP A 56 9.73 4.31 -7.10
N SER A 57 10.36 5.00 -6.16
CA SER A 57 11.65 4.60 -5.57
C SER A 57 11.48 3.63 -4.40
N PHE A 58 10.24 3.24 -4.10
CA PHE A 58 9.89 2.33 -3.01
C PHE A 58 8.73 1.40 -3.37
N HIS A 59 8.57 0.34 -2.57
CA HIS A 59 7.40 -0.53 -2.60
C HIS A 59 7.00 -0.97 -1.18
N LEU A 60 5.79 -1.51 -1.02
CA LEU A 60 5.42 -2.22 0.21
C LEU A 60 5.99 -3.63 0.18
N ASP A 61 6.58 -4.06 1.30
CA ASP A 61 7.02 -5.44 1.53
C ASP A 61 5.82 -6.39 1.45
N PRO A 62 5.76 -7.28 0.44
CA PRO A 62 4.63 -8.17 0.20
C PRO A 62 4.19 -8.99 1.41
N ASP A 63 5.12 -9.37 2.29
CA ASP A 63 4.84 -10.24 3.43
C ASP A 63 4.21 -9.50 4.61
N THR A 64 4.15 -8.17 4.53
CA THR A 64 3.62 -7.30 5.60
C THR A 64 2.29 -6.65 5.25
N ILE A 65 1.81 -6.84 4.01
CA ILE A 65 0.63 -6.14 3.51
C ILE A 65 -0.63 -6.74 4.13
N THR A 66 -1.48 -5.85 4.63
CA THR A 66 -2.82 -6.17 5.15
C THR A 66 -3.77 -5.01 4.84
N PHE A 67 -5.07 -5.28 4.99
CA PHE A 67 -6.11 -4.27 4.91
C PHE A 67 -6.60 -3.89 6.31
N PHE A 68 -7.00 -2.63 6.50
CA PHE A 68 -7.40 -2.10 7.80
C PHE A 68 -8.65 -1.20 7.71
N THR A 69 -9.40 -1.16 8.82
CA THR A 69 -10.54 -0.23 8.99
C THR A 69 -10.12 1.04 9.75
N MET A 70 -9.18 0.93 10.70
CA MET A 70 -8.67 2.04 11.50
C MET A 70 -7.20 1.80 11.84
N ALA A 71 -6.38 2.86 11.82
CA ALA A 71 -5.01 2.86 12.31
C ALA A 71 -4.85 3.97 13.38
N ILE A 72 -4.12 3.72 14.46
CA ILE A 72 -3.92 4.72 15.53
C ILE A 72 -2.53 5.39 15.42
N GLU A 73 -1.67 4.89 14.52
CA GLU A 73 -0.27 5.28 14.41
C GLU A 73 -0.03 6.47 13.46
N VAL A 74 1.12 7.13 13.62
CA VAL A 74 1.66 8.13 12.67
C VAL A 74 2.27 7.38 11.48
N CYS A 75 1.41 6.86 10.61
CA CYS A 75 1.81 6.13 9.40
C CYS A 75 1.10 6.63 8.13
N ASP A 76 0.28 7.69 8.22
CA ASP A 76 -0.43 8.25 7.09
C ASP A 76 0.44 9.25 6.31
N ALA A 77 0.52 9.05 4.99
CA ALA A 77 1.16 9.93 4.03
C ALA A 77 0.71 9.55 2.61
N SER A 78 0.69 10.51 1.69
CA SER A 78 0.46 10.20 0.27
C SER A 78 1.64 9.48 -0.35
N ILE A 79 1.38 8.76 -1.45
CA ILE A 79 2.37 8.05 -2.24
C ILE A 79 3.49 9.01 -2.65
N THR A 80 3.15 10.19 -3.18
CA THR A 80 4.13 11.19 -3.62
C THR A 80 4.95 11.73 -2.46
N TYR A 81 4.32 12.00 -1.32
CA TYR A 81 5.03 12.53 -0.16
C TYR A 81 6.02 11.51 0.41
N VAL A 82 5.67 10.22 0.40
CA VAL A 82 6.61 9.16 0.80
C VAL A 82 7.80 9.08 -0.15
N ASP A 83 7.58 9.19 -1.47
CA ASP A 83 8.68 9.16 -2.45
C ASP A 83 9.59 10.38 -2.33
N ASP A 84 9.00 11.58 -2.20
CA ASP A 84 9.74 12.85 -2.07
C ASP A 84 10.58 12.91 -0.77
N HIS A 85 10.10 12.27 0.30
CA HIS A 85 10.76 12.23 1.61
C HIS A 85 11.29 10.83 1.97
N LEU A 86 11.60 10.00 0.96
CA LEU A 86 11.96 8.60 1.18
C LEU A 86 13.21 8.44 2.05
N ASP A 87 14.16 9.37 1.97
CA ASP A 87 15.38 9.37 2.78
C ASP A 87 15.08 9.48 4.29
N GLU A 88 14.05 10.25 4.66
CA GLU A 88 13.63 10.46 6.05
C GLU A 88 12.73 9.33 6.59
N ALA A 89 12.12 8.55 5.68
CA ALA A 89 11.21 7.46 6.03
C ALA A 89 11.92 6.38 6.87
N CYS A 90 11.19 5.58 7.66
CA CYS A 90 11.74 4.66 8.66
C CYS A 90 12.41 5.32 9.88
N GLY A 91 12.54 6.65 9.90
CA GLY A 91 13.08 7.43 11.00
C GLY A 91 11.97 8.13 11.78
N ALA A 92 12.06 9.46 11.89
CA ALA A 92 10.99 10.28 12.46
C ALA A 92 9.74 10.30 11.56
N PHE A 93 9.95 10.23 10.23
CA PHE A 93 8.90 10.01 9.25
C PHE A 93 8.70 8.51 9.05
N LEU A 94 7.45 8.04 9.12
CA LEU A 94 7.06 6.61 9.08
C LEU A 94 7.92 5.72 10.00
N PRO A 95 7.86 5.90 11.33
CA PRO A 95 8.64 5.09 12.26
C PRO A 95 8.45 3.59 12.04
N GLY A 96 9.54 2.83 12.11
CA GLY A 96 9.50 1.37 11.86
C GLY A 96 9.24 0.97 10.40
N CYS A 97 9.35 1.93 9.47
CA CYS A 97 9.00 1.80 8.05
C CYS A 97 7.51 1.51 7.82
N PHE A 98 6.63 1.80 8.78
CA PHE A 98 5.23 1.45 8.68
C PHE A 98 4.44 2.54 7.96
N TRP A 99 3.69 2.15 6.93
CA TRP A 99 2.91 3.06 6.09
C TRP A 99 1.48 2.56 5.97
N CYS A 100 0.52 3.46 6.24
CA CYS A 100 -0.91 3.21 6.25
C CYS A 100 -1.64 4.37 5.53
N PRO A 101 -1.54 4.49 4.20
CA PRO A 101 -2.20 5.57 3.46
C PRO A 101 -3.72 5.50 3.64
N TRP A 102 -4.29 6.40 4.44
CA TRP A 102 -5.72 6.38 4.80
C TRP A 102 -6.65 6.63 3.61
N SER A 103 -6.17 7.37 2.63
CA SER A 103 -6.91 7.60 1.39
C SER A 103 -6.72 6.49 0.35
N SER A 104 -6.01 5.41 0.69
CA SER A 104 -5.78 4.31 -0.24
C SER A 104 -7.08 3.64 -0.66
N ARG A 105 -7.18 3.40 -1.96
CA ARG A 105 -8.31 2.73 -2.59
C ARG A 105 -7.81 1.79 -3.68
N LEU A 106 -8.06 0.49 -3.50
CA LEU A 106 -7.83 -0.50 -4.55
C LEU A 106 -8.67 -0.16 -5.79
N THR A 107 -8.07 -0.27 -6.96
CA THR A 107 -8.69 0.09 -8.24
C THR A 107 -8.84 -1.10 -9.18
N ARG A 108 -7.85 -1.99 -9.24
CA ARG A 108 -7.90 -3.21 -10.08
C ARG A 108 -6.84 -4.25 -9.68
N GLU A 109 -7.08 -5.49 -10.06
CA GLU A 109 -6.06 -6.55 -10.15
C GLU A 109 -5.35 -6.42 -11.52
N ILE A 110 -4.02 -6.56 -11.53
CA ILE A 110 -3.18 -6.49 -12.73
C ILE A 110 -2.91 -7.93 -13.20
N ARG A 111 -3.04 -8.17 -14.51
CA ARG A 111 -2.87 -9.48 -15.15
C ARG A 111 -1.74 -9.45 -16.18
#